data_AF-A0AAD4EWH8-F1
#
_entry.id   AF-A0AAD4EWH8-F1
#
_cell.length_a   1.000
_cell.length_b   1.000
_cell.length_c   1.000
_cell.angle_alpha   90.00
_cell.angle_beta   90.00
_cell.angle_gamma   90.00
#
_symmetry.space_group_name_H-M   'P 1'
#
loop_
_entity.id
_entity.type
_entity.pdbx_description
1 polymer ?
#
loop_
_entity_poly.entity_id
_entity_poly.type
_entity_poly.pdbx_seq_one_letter_code
_entity_poly.pdbx_strand_id
1 'polypeptide(L)'
;MSFRRTRSAKLEEQTRSHAHFTQTESSLASVSTNQSHASRKEHKLTHFLSYLGARNPLPATIVADDVVWLMDNVAVRGPGGKWEAEFVAAVFDQKPSGKVVDIVGDIASKVGLAKGAREEKTIERRIGPFVMEILPGRQVKVSFNGSAPLKLGPGGRNGISSDIRRVPKSPDGSVVRSTAEVPMGVMGLLEMKTVFAEPEGWAVISGMPELYSNIQDLLSPLAPFFYLSASPYNLYPFLRGFRDAYYPHGQLILRDASWMTISGLLSNLTLGTEKYKIDRIKKIRSWLPRRKMICIGDSTQSDPEAYDIAAVGIKEKNEPERFEKAFEGVPR
;
A
#
# COMPACT_ATOMS: atom_id res chain seq x y z
N MET A 1 19.07 19.25 -16.33
CA MET A 1 19.77 18.02 -15.92
C MET A 1 18.83 16.84 -16.11
N SER A 2 19.15 15.96 -17.07
CA SER A 2 18.24 14.94 -17.61
C SER A 2 18.23 13.67 -16.76
N PHE A 3 17.04 13.28 -16.29
CA PHE A 3 16.81 12.03 -15.54
C PHE A 3 16.95 10.83 -16.49
N ARG A 4 17.91 9.92 -16.24
CA ARG A 4 17.98 8.63 -16.95
C ARG A 4 16.85 7.71 -16.46
N ARG A 5 15.89 7.39 -17.33
CA ARG A 5 14.83 6.37 -17.16
C ARG A 5 15.45 4.97 -17.04
N THR A 6 14.97 4.17 -16.09
CA THR A 6 15.44 2.80 -15.76
C THR A 6 14.92 1.75 -16.75
N ARG A 7 15.46 0.52 -16.78
CA ARG A 7 15.13 -0.50 -17.81
C ARG A 7 13.73 -1.10 -17.65
N SER A 8 13.21 -1.27 -16.42
CA SER A 8 11.79 -1.53 -16.15
C SER A 8 10.93 -0.41 -16.73
N ALA A 9 11.31 0.85 -16.45
CA ALA A 9 10.68 2.00 -17.08
C ALA A 9 10.86 2.03 -18.61
N LYS A 10 11.93 1.45 -19.20
CA LYS A 10 12.09 1.32 -20.65
C LYS A 10 11.23 0.21 -21.25
N LEU A 11 11.08 -0.93 -20.59
CA LEU A 11 10.24 -2.04 -21.05
C LEU A 11 8.76 -1.66 -20.89
N GLU A 12 8.43 -0.99 -19.79
CA GLU A 12 7.16 -0.31 -19.58
C GLU A 12 6.97 0.79 -20.63
N GLU A 13 7.95 1.67 -20.88
CA GLU A 13 7.86 2.74 -21.88
C GLU A 13 7.77 2.19 -23.31
N GLN A 14 8.49 1.11 -23.63
CA GLN A 14 8.38 0.38 -24.89
C GLN A 14 7.01 -0.25 -25.03
N THR A 15 6.51 -0.94 -23.98
CA THR A 15 5.17 -1.54 -23.98
C THR A 15 4.10 -0.46 -24.12
N ARG A 16 4.21 0.64 -23.36
CA ARG A 16 3.32 1.80 -23.41
C ARG A 16 3.38 2.49 -24.77
N SER A 17 4.55 2.58 -25.40
CA SER A 17 4.71 3.13 -26.74
C SER A 17 4.12 2.21 -27.81
N HIS A 18 4.41 0.90 -27.76
CA HIS A 18 3.99 -0.11 -28.73
C HIS A 18 2.47 -0.38 -28.64
N ALA A 19 1.90 -0.35 -27.44
CA ALA A 19 0.46 -0.46 -27.21
C ALA A 19 -0.25 0.91 -27.17
N HIS A 20 0.42 1.97 -27.64
CA HIS A 20 -0.15 3.31 -27.81
C HIS A 20 -0.84 3.91 -26.57
N PHE A 21 -0.35 3.59 -25.36
CA PHE A 21 -0.92 4.05 -24.09
C PHE A 21 -1.04 5.56 -24.03
N THR A 22 -0.03 6.31 -24.46
CA THR A 22 -0.07 7.79 -24.41
C THR A 22 -1.21 8.34 -25.26
N GLN A 23 -1.44 7.78 -26.45
CA GLN A 23 -2.56 8.19 -27.32
C GLN A 23 -3.89 7.84 -26.67
N THR A 24 -4.02 6.60 -26.18
CA THR A 24 -5.22 6.12 -25.48
C THR A 24 -5.53 6.97 -24.25
N GLU A 25 -4.56 7.17 -23.35
CA GLU A 25 -4.68 7.97 -22.12
C GLU A 25 -5.00 9.44 -22.42
N SER A 26 -4.38 10.04 -23.45
CA SER A 26 -4.69 11.41 -23.87
C SER A 26 -6.09 11.56 -24.47
N SER A 27 -6.64 10.46 -24.99
CA SER A 27 -7.99 10.40 -25.55
C SER A 27 -9.05 9.99 -24.53
N LEU A 28 -8.65 9.65 -23.29
CA LEU A 28 -9.60 9.40 -22.22
C LEU A 28 -10.25 10.72 -21.82
N ALA A 29 -11.54 10.67 -21.46
CA ALA A 29 -12.23 11.82 -20.91
C ALA A 29 -11.40 12.42 -19.75
N SER A 30 -11.16 13.74 -19.77
CA SER A 30 -10.37 14.39 -18.73
C SER A 30 -11.11 14.27 -17.39
N VAL A 31 -10.70 13.31 -16.57
CA VAL A 31 -11.15 13.24 -15.19
C VAL A 31 -10.45 14.37 -14.47
N SER A 32 -11.10 15.54 -14.41
CA SER A 32 -10.58 16.65 -13.63
C SER A 32 -10.32 16.15 -12.20
N THR A 33 -9.04 16.10 -11.83
CA THR A 33 -8.56 15.81 -10.47
C THR A 33 -8.87 16.94 -9.50
N ASN A 34 -9.48 18.03 -9.98
CA ASN A 34 -10.27 18.86 -9.08
C ASN A 34 -11.35 17.95 -8.52
N GLN A 35 -11.13 17.53 -7.27
CA GLN A 35 -12.12 16.96 -6.38
C GLN A 35 -13.24 18.01 -6.26
N SER A 36 -14.08 18.11 -7.28
CA SER A 36 -15.37 18.76 -7.22
C SER A 36 -16.10 18.02 -6.12
N HIS A 37 -16.16 18.67 -4.98
CA HIS A 37 -16.58 18.14 -3.71
C HIS A 37 -17.98 17.53 -3.81
N ALA A 38 -18.19 16.47 -3.01
CA ALA A 38 -19.46 15.81 -2.76
C ALA A 38 -20.67 16.71 -3.06
N SER A 39 -21.55 16.26 -3.95
CA SER A 39 -22.81 16.92 -4.30
C SER A 39 -23.77 17.12 -3.11
N ARG A 40 -23.42 16.66 -1.90
CA ARG A 40 -24.19 16.93 -0.69
C ARG A 40 -23.96 18.37 -0.23
N LYS A 41 -25.04 19.16 -0.22
CA LYS A 41 -25.12 20.50 0.38
C LYS A 41 -24.72 20.52 1.88
N GLU A 42 -24.56 19.36 2.51
CA GLU A 42 -24.16 19.21 3.91
C GLU A 42 -22.71 19.63 4.16
N HIS A 43 -22.60 20.94 4.38
CA HIS A 43 -21.73 21.62 5.34
C HIS A 43 -20.29 21.93 4.91
N LYS A 44 -20.12 23.14 4.38
CA LYS A 44 -18.83 23.88 4.38
C LYS A 44 -18.10 23.78 5.73
N LEU A 45 -18.86 23.70 6.83
CA LEU A 45 -18.33 23.57 8.19
C LEU A 45 -17.66 22.22 8.46
N THR A 46 -18.28 21.08 8.11
CA THR A 46 -17.65 19.75 8.28
C THR A 46 -16.42 19.62 7.38
N HIS A 47 -16.48 20.17 6.16
CA HIS A 47 -15.32 20.28 5.28
C HIS A 47 -14.21 21.14 5.91
N PHE A 48 -14.51 22.31 6.45
CA PHE A 48 -13.51 23.16 7.12
C PHE A 48 -12.92 22.48 8.35
N LEU A 49 -13.75 21.85 9.18
CA LEU A 49 -13.29 21.13 10.37
C LEU A 49 -12.50 19.87 10.03
N SER A 50 -12.66 19.28 8.84
CA SER A 50 -11.84 18.15 8.38
C SER A 50 -10.34 18.50 8.25
N TYR A 51 -9.98 19.79 8.13
CA TYR A 51 -8.59 20.24 8.16
C TYR A 51 -7.91 20.00 9.51
N LEU A 52 -8.70 19.86 10.58
CA LEU A 52 -8.21 19.51 11.92
C LEU A 52 -7.91 18.02 12.05
N GLY A 53 -8.24 17.20 11.04
CA GLY A 53 -7.99 15.75 11.03
C GLY A 53 -8.53 15.08 12.29
N ALA A 54 -7.69 14.29 12.95
CA ALA A 54 -8.02 13.59 14.20
C ALA A 54 -8.46 14.51 15.36
N ARG A 55 -8.19 15.82 15.29
CA ARG A 55 -8.61 16.83 16.29
C ARG A 55 -9.93 17.53 15.96
N ASN A 56 -10.66 17.08 14.93
CA ASN A 56 -11.96 17.66 14.61
C ASN A 56 -12.94 17.49 15.80
N PRO A 57 -13.44 18.60 16.39
CA PRO A 57 -14.29 18.55 17.58
C PRO A 57 -15.74 18.11 17.27
N LEU A 58 -16.17 18.19 16.01
CA LEU A 58 -17.53 17.88 15.56
C LEU A 58 -17.46 17.01 14.30
N PRO A 59 -17.08 15.73 14.43
CA PRO A 59 -17.02 14.81 13.31
C PRO A 59 -18.43 14.51 12.78
N ALA A 60 -18.55 14.34 11.46
CA ALA A 60 -19.80 13.92 10.83
C ALA A 60 -20.03 12.42 11.09
N THR A 61 -21.27 12.04 11.35
CA THR A 61 -21.67 10.63 11.52
C THR A 61 -21.82 9.95 10.17
N ILE A 62 -21.79 8.62 10.13
CA ILE A 62 -22.16 7.84 8.94
C ILE A 62 -23.68 7.89 8.76
N VAL A 63 -24.14 8.06 7.52
CA VAL A 63 -25.56 8.05 7.13
C VAL A 63 -25.82 7.00 6.06
N ALA A 64 -27.09 6.66 5.81
CA ALA A 64 -27.51 5.52 5.00
C ALA A 64 -26.99 5.52 3.55
N ASP A 65 -26.73 6.69 2.96
CA ASP A 65 -26.20 6.81 1.61
C ASP A 65 -24.66 6.92 1.56
N ASP A 66 -23.96 6.59 2.64
CA ASP A 66 -22.50 6.49 2.64
C ASP A 66 -22.04 5.07 2.23
N VAL A 67 -20.81 4.98 1.74
CA VAL A 67 -20.07 3.73 1.54
C VAL A 67 -18.91 3.70 2.52
N VAL A 68 -18.83 2.66 3.34
CA VAL A 68 -17.75 2.50 4.34
C VAL A 68 -16.91 1.29 4.01
N TRP A 69 -15.60 1.48 4.00
CA TRP A 69 -14.62 0.42 3.81
C TRP A 69 -13.77 0.29 5.06
N LEU A 70 -13.89 -0.83 5.77
CA LEU A 70 -12.96 -1.27 6.80
C LEU A 70 -11.94 -2.21 6.18
N MET A 71 -10.67 -1.97 6.49
CA MET A 71 -9.57 -2.81 6.00
C MET A 71 -9.20 -3.85 7.04
N ASP A 72 -8.91 -5.07 6.58
CA ASP A 72 -8.27 -6.11 7.40
C ASP A 72 -6.96 -5.58 8.00
N ASN A 73 -6.65 -6.02 9.22
CA ASN A 73 -5.46 -5.58 9.92
C ASN A 73 -4.82 -6.68 10.75
N VAL A 74 -3.66 -6.35 11.31
CA VAL A 74 -2.89 -7.23 12.18
C VAL A 74 -2.75 -6.57 13.55
N ALA A 75 -3.15 -7.29 14.59
CA ALA A 75 -2.88 -6.91 15.97
C ALA A 75 -1.47 -7.37 16.36
N VAL A 76 -0.72 -6.47 16.99
CA VAL A 76 0.64 -6.72 17.50
C VAL A 76 0.73 -6.28 18.96
N ARG A 77 1.75 -6.74 19.66
CA ARG A 77 2.03 -6.31 21.04
C ARG A 77 2.84 -5.03 21.01
N GLY A 78 2.22 -3.94 21.45
CA GLY A 78 2.86 -2.64 21.59
C GLY A 78 3.80 -2.54 22.80
N PRO A 79 4.43 -1.37 23.01
CA PRO A 79 5.24 -1.10 24.20
C PRO A 79 4.43 -1.36 25.49
N GLY A 80 4.91 -2.28 26.33
CA GLY A 80 4.21 -2.73 27.54
C GLY A 80 3.35 -3.99 27.37
N GLY A 81 3.47 -4.69 26.23
CA GLY A 81 2.90 -6.04 26.03
C GLY A 81 1.39 -6.08 25.78
N LYS A 82 0.75 -4.91 25.64
CA LYS A 82 -0.68 -4.79 25.32
C LYS A 82 -0.90 -4.93 23.82
N TRP A 83 -2.00 -5.58 23.44
CA TRP A 83 -2.37 -5.71 22.04
C TRP A 83 -2.90 -4.40 21.48
N GLU A 84 -2.38 -4.04 20.31
CA GLU A 84 -2.82 -2.91 19.52
C GLU A 84 -2.86 -3.28 18.04
N ALA A 85 -3.84 -2.75 17.32
CA ALA A 85 -3.97 -2.90 15.88
C ALA A 85 -4.23 -1.53 15.27
N GLU A 86 -3.74 -1.33 14.05
CA GLU A 86 -4.09 -0.13 13.29
C GLU A 86 -5.36 -0.36 12.50
N PHE A 87 -6.38 0.41 12.80
CA PHE A 87 -7.67 0.37 12.11
C PHE A 87 -7.67 1.43 11.02
N VAL A 88 -7.87 0.98 9.78
CA VAL A 88 -7.99 1.86 8.62
C VAL A 88 -9.42 1.78 8.09
N ALA A 89 -10.05 2.95 7.99
CA ALA A 89 -11.38 3.09 7.44
C ALA A 89 -11.40 4.17 6.37
N ALA A 90 -12.12 3.95 5.27
CA ALA A 90 -12.38 4.97 4.25
C ALA A 90 -13.88 5.14 4.05
N VAL A 91 -14.32 6.39 3.85
CA VAL A 91 -15.74 6.73 3.67
C VAL A 91 -15.94 7.49 2.37
N PHE A 92 -16.94 7.06 1.60
CA PHE A 92 -17.27 7.60 0.29
C PHE A 92 -18.77 7.89 0.17
N ASP A 93 -19.16 8.71 -0.79
CA ASP A 93 -20.56 8.90 -1.18
C ASP A 93 -21.01 7.70 -2.03
N GLN A 94 -22.15 7.11 -1.70
CA GLN A 94 -22.77 6.05 -2.51
C GLN A 94 -23.19 6.57 -3.88
N LYS A 95 -23.54 7.86 -3.99
CA LYS A 95 -23.94 8.43 -5.27
C LYS A 95 -22.72 8.42 -6.19
N PRO A 96 -22.79 7.72 -7.34
CA PRO A 96 -21.72 7.79 -8.31
C PRO A 96 -21.50 9.26 -8.68
N SER A 97 -20.24 9.70 -8.70
CA SER A 97 -19.93 11.00 -9.28
C SER A 97 -20.51 11.07 -10.69
N GLY A 98 -20.97 12.24 -11.14
CA GLY A 98 -21.40 12.40 -12.54
C GLY A 98 -20.33 11.95 -13.54
N LYS A 99 -19.06 11.93 -13.10
CA LYS A 99 -17.88 11.45 -13.82
C LYS A 99 -17.92 9.93 -14.12
N VAL A 100 -18.63 9.11 -13.32
CA VAL A 100 -18.67 7.65 -13.51
C VAL A 100 -19.29 7.27 -14.84
N VAL A 101 -20.42 7.90 -15.19
CA VAL A 101 -21.16 7.59 -16.43
C VAL A 101 -20.29 7.93 -17.65
N ASP A 102 -19.62 9.07 -17.61
CA ASP A 102 -18.73 9.51 -18.70
C ASP A 102 -17.53 8.55 -18.86
N ILE A 103 -16.91 8.13 -17.75
CA ILE A 103 -15.77 7.20 -17.76
C ILE A 103 -16.19 5.81 -18.27
N VAL A 104 -17.34 5.30 -17.82
CA VAL A 104 -17.86 4.00 -18.25
C VAL A 104 -18.16 4.01 -19.75
N GLY A 105 -18.83 5.05 -20.25
CA GLY A 105 -19.14 5.21 -21.66
C GLY A 105 -17.88 5.32 -22.54
N ASP A 106 -16.88 6.09 -22.08
CA ASP A 106 -15.61 6.23 -22.79
C ASP A 106 -14.83 4.90 -22.84
N ILE A 107 -14.75 4.18 -21.73
CA ILE A 107 -14.10 2.87 -21.70
C ILE A 107 -14.85 1.86 -22.56
N ALA A 108 -16.18 1.78 -22.45
CA ALA A 108 -17.01 0.89 -23.27
C ALA A 108 -16.79 1.14 -24.77
N SER A 109 -16.78 2.41 -25.19
CA SER A 109 -16.48 2.80 -26.57
C SER A 109 -15.10 2.34 -27.01
N LYS A 110 -14.06 2.57 -26.20
CA LYS A 110 -12.67 2.19 -26.54
C LYS A 110 -12.43 0.69 -26.58
N VAL A 111 -13.18 -0.11 -25.81
CA VAL A 111 -13.12 -1.58 -25.88
C VAL A 111 -14.06 -2.16 -26.95
N GLY A 112 -14.71 -1.32 -27.76
CA GLY A 112 -15.56 -1.74 -28.87
C GLY A 112 -16.94 -2.26 -28.44
N LEU A 113 -17.40 -1.94 -27.23
CA LEU A 113 -18.73 -2.30 -26.76
C LEU A 113 -19.78 -1.33 -27.29
N ALA A 114 -20.91 -1.88 -27.75
CA ALA A 114 -22.06 -1.07 -28.13
C ALA A 114 -22.67 -0.37 -26.90
N LYS A 115 -23.17 0.85 -27.11
CA LYS A 115 -23.83 1.61 -26.05
C LYS A 115 -25.02 0.84 -25.47
N GLY A 116 -25.08 0.70 -24.14
CA GLY A 116 -26.13 -0.05 -23.44
C GLY A 116 -25.93 -1.57 -23.43
N ALA A 117 -24.76 -2.07 -23.85
CA ALA A 117 -24.41 -3.48 -23.72
C ALA A 117 -24.42 -3.93 -22.25
N ARG A 118 -24.70 -5.21 -22.01
CA ARG A 118 -24.77 -5.78 -20.63
C ARG A 118 -23.44 -5.61 -19.89
N GLU A 119 -22.35 -5.59 -20.63
CA GLU A 119 -20.97 -5.43 -20.20
C GLU A 119 -20.73 -4.04 -19.57
N GLU A 120 -21.46 -2.99 -19.96
CA GLU A 120 -21.34 -1.65 -19.35
C GLU A 120 -21.63 -1.68 -17.86
N LYS A 121 -22.63 -2.46 -17.42
CA LYS A 121 -22.92 -2.64 -15.98
C LYS A 121 -21.77 -3.32 -15.24
N THR A 122 -21.02 -4.18 -15.91
CA THR A 122 -19.83 -4.81 -15.33
C THR A 122 -18.69 -3.81 -15.20
N ILE A 123 -18.49 -2.97 -16.22
CA ILE A 123 -17.50 -1.90 -16.22
C ILE A 123 -17.85 -0.89 -15.12
N GLU A 124 -19.09 -0.41 -15.07
CA GLU A 124 -19.61 0.50 -14.03
C GLU A 124 -19.38 -0.06 -12.63
N ARG A 125 -19.76 -1.33 -12.38
CA ARG A 125 -19.54 -1.97 -11.09
C ARG A 125 -18.06 -2.04 -10.70
N ARG A 126 -17.16 -2.31 -11.65
CA ARG A 126 -15.72 -2.47 -11.40
C ARG A 126 -15.01 -1.13 -11.23
N ILE A 127 -15.45 -0.11 -11.96
CA ILE A 127 -14.86 1.23 -11.92
C ILE A 127 -15.41 2.04 -10.78
N GLY A 128 -16.70 1.88 -10.44
CA GLY A 128 -17.41 2.60 -9.39
C GLY A 128 -16.55 2.91 -8.17
N PRO A 129 -15.91 1.89 -7.54
CA PRO A 129 -15.01 2.09 -6.41
C PRO A 129 -13.89 3.13 -6.57
N PHE A 130 -13.34 3.29 -7.77
CA PHE A 130 -12.23 4.21 -8.08
C PHE A 130 -12.69 5.65 -8.35
N VAL A 131 -13.99 5.84 -8.56
CA VAL A 131 -14.60 7.11 -8.96
C VAL A 131 -15.65 7.59 -7.96
N MET A 132 -15.77 6.90 -6.82
CA MET A 132 -16.58 7.34 -5.69
C MET A 132 -15.99 8.62 -5.10
N GLU A 133 -16.88 9.52 -4.67
CA GLU A 133 -16.46 10.76 -4.05
C GLU A 133 -16.10 10.50 -2.58
N ILE A 134 -14.94 11.00 -2.18
CA ILE A 134 -14.42 10.87 -0.82
C ILE A 134 -15.24 11.74 0.12
N LEU A 135 -15.55 11.25 1.33
CA LEU A 135 -16.24 12.00 2.37
C LEU A 135 -15.32 12.30 3.58
N PRO A 136 -14.67 13.48 3.63
CA PRO A 136 -13.85 13.92 4.76
C PRO A 136 -14.64 14.09 6.06
N GLY A 137 -13.94 13.97 7.19
CA GLY A 137 -14.48 14.30 8.51
C GLY A 137 -15.49 13.31 9.07
N ARG A 138 -15.78 12.23 8.34
CA ARG A 138 -16.69 11.16 8.77
C ARG A 138 -16.03 10.27 9.81
N GLN A 139 -16.76 9.91 10.86
CA GLN A 139 -16.28 9.07 11.93
C GLN A 139 -16.97 7.70 11.92
N VAL A 140 -16.15 6.66 11.90
CA VAL A 140 -16.60 5.26 11.93
C VAL A 140 -16.42 4.70 13.33
N LYS A 141 -17.40 3.92 13.78
CA LYS A 141 -17.31 3.09 14.99
C LYS A 141 -17.22 1.63 14.55
N VAL A 142 -16.37 0.85 15.23
CA VAL A 142 -16.14 -0.55 14.91
C VAL A 142 -16.50 -1.39 16.12
N SER A 143 -17.49 -2.27 15.99
CA SER A 143 -17.76 -3.29 17.01
C SER A 143 -16.72 -4.39 16.87
N PHE A 144 -15.79 -4.45 17.82
CA PHE A 144 -14.69 -5.40 17.82
C PHE A 144 -15.10 -6.67 18.55
N ASN A 145 -15.22 -7.81 17.85
CA ASN A 145 -15.63 -9.10 18.44
C ASN A 145 -16.92 -9.03 19.28
N GLY A 146 -17.92 -8.24 18.86
CA GLY A 146 -19.16 -8.02 19.63
C GLY A 146 -18.97 -7.31 20.98
N SER A 147 -17.79 -6.74 21.24
CA SER A 147 -17.50 -5.93 22.42
C SER A 147 -17.90 -4.46 22.21
N ALA A 148 -17.66 -3.62 23.22
CA ALA A 148 -17.89 -2.18 23.13
C ALA A 148 -17.18 -1.56 21.90
N PRO A 149 -17.85 -0.66 21.16
CA PRO A 149 -17.32 -0.15 19.91
C PRO A 149 -16.04 0.68 20.10
N LEU A 150 -15.06 0.39 19.25
CA LEU A 150 -13.88 1.21 19.06
C LEU A 150 -14.25 2.40 18.18
N LYS A 151 -14.18 3.60 18.75
CA LYS A 151 -14.42 4.85 18.03
C LYS A 151 -13.15 5.26 17.30
N LEU A 152 -13.15 5.25 15.97
CA LEU A 152 -12.04 5.74 15.16
C LEU A 152 -12.03 7.27 15.11
N GLY A 153 -10.88 7.86 14.80
CA GLY A 153 -10.77 9.26 14.48
C GLY A 153 -11.59 9.60 13.22
N PRO A 154 -12.02 10.85 13.04
CA PRO A 154 -12.64 11.25 11.79
C PRO A 154 -11.64 11.19 10.64
N GLY A 155 -12.12 10.80 9.46
CA GLY A 155 -11.32 10.76 8.25
C GLY A 155 -10.74 12.14 7.91
N GLY A 156 -9.49 12.17 7.43
CA GLY A 156 -8.84 13.40 6.98
C GLY A 156 -9.45 13.95 5.68
N ARG A 157 -8.76 14.89 5.02
CA ARG A 157 -9.20 15.45 3.71
C ARG A 157 -9.26 14.39 2.60
N ASN A 158 -8.59 13.28 2.80
CA ASN A 158 -8.64 12.09 1.96
C ASN A 158 -9.74 11.10 2.36
N GLY A 159 -10.60 11.43 3.33
CA GLY A 159 -11.68 10.56 3.84
C GLY A 159 -11.21 9.26 4.48
N ILE A 160 -9.90 9.10 4.72
CA ILE A 160 -9.35 7.96 5.44
C ILE A 160 -9.12 8.33 6.90
N SER A 161 -9.55 7.44 7.76
CA SER A 161 -9.19 7.37 9.17
C SER A 161 -8.15 6.27 9.38
N SER A 162 -7.12 6.55 10.18
CA SER A 162 -6.07 5.61 10.57
C SER A 162 -5.78 5.77 12.05
N ASP A 163 -6.13 4.78 12.85
CA ASP A 163 -5.99 4.83 14.29
C ASP A 163 -5.39 3.55 14.85
N ILE A 164 -4.32 3.70 15.63
CA ILE A 164 -3.85 2.62 16.49
C ILE A 164 -4.80 2.53 17.69
N ARG A 165 -5.48 1.40 17.82
CA ARG A 165 -6.40 1.12 18.93
C ARG A 165 -5.94 -0.10 19.70
N ARG A 166 -6.04 -0.01 21.02
CA ARG A 166 -5.87 -1.17 21.89
C ARG A 166 -7.03 -2.12 21.68
N VAL A 167 -6.72 -3.40 21.58
CA VAL A 167 -7.71 -4.46 21.42
C VAL A 167 -7.62 -5.43 22.59
N PRO A 168 -8.73 -6.12 22.93
CA PRO A 168 -8.70 -7.21 23.90
C PRO A 168 -7.65 -8.27 23.56
N LYS A 169 -7.13 -8.94 24.58
CA LYS A 169 -6.25 -10.09 24.39
C LYS A 169 -7.02 -11.21 23.69
N SER A 170 -6.46 -11.71 22.61
CA SER A 170 -6.89 -12.93 21.93
C SER A 170 -5.74 -13.95 21.92
N PRO A 171 -5.99 -15.25 21.72
CA PRO A 171 -4.92 -16.21 21.44
C PRO A 171 -4.07 -15.75 20.25
N ASP A 172 -2.78 -16.05 20.31
CA ASP A 172 -1.86 -15.83 19.20
C ASP A 172 -2.40 -16.60 17.95
N GLY A 173 -2.33 -16.00 16.76
CA GLY A 173 -2.73 -16.62 15.49
C GLY A 173 -4.23 -16.58 15.22
N SER A 174 -5.02 -16.24 16.23
CA SER A 174 -6.47 -16.13 16.08
C SER A 174 -6.88 -15.02 15.11
N VAL A 175 -8.01 -15.24 14.44
CA VAL A 175 -8.64 -14.27 13.56
C VAL A 175 -9.96 -13.83 14.20
N VAL A 176 -10.06 -12.54 14.48
CA VAL A 176 -11.25 -11.92 15.05
C VAL A 176 -11.97 -11.13 13.97
N ARG A 177 -13.29 -11.28 13.88
CA ARG A 177 -14.13 -10.48 13.00
C ARG A 177 -14.65 -9.26 13.72
N SER A 178 -14.67 -8.14 13.01
CA SER A 178 -15.20 -6.86 13.49
C SER A 178 -16.11 -6.25 12.43
N THR A 179 -17.10 -5.48 12.85
CA THR A 179 -18.09 -4.86 11.95
C THR A 179 -18.20 -3.36 12.19
N ALA A 180 -18.42 -2.59 11.11
CA ALA A 180 -18.76 -1.18 11.21
C ALA A 180 -20.16 -1.01 11.83
N GLU A 181 -20.29 -0.15 12.84
CA GLU A 181 -21.59 0.26 13.37
C GLU A 181 -22.15 1.37 12.48
N VAL A 182 -23.04 0.99 11.57
CA VAL A 182 -23.60 1.90 10.56
C VAL A 182 -25.12 1.72 10.43
N PRO A 183 -25.86 2.76 10.01
CA PRO A 183 -27.29 2.64 9.72
C PRO A 183 -27.58 1.62 8.62
N MET A 184 -28.82 1.12 8.57
CA MET A 184 -29.30 0.32 7.45
C MET A 184 -29.22 1.13 6.14
N GLY A 185 -28.76 0.49 5.07
CA GLY A 185 -28.59 1.11 3.75
C GLY A 185 -27.15 1.41 3.38
N VAL A 186 -26.27 1.56 4.37
CA VAL A 186 -24.83 1.77 4.14
C VAL A 186 -24.24 0.56 3.42
N MET A 187 -23.43 0.81 2.39
CA MET A 187 -22.78 -0.24 1.60
C MET A 187 -21.26 -0.26 1.84
N GLY A 188 -20.59 -1.26 1.28
CA GLY A 188 -19.13 -1.35 1.25
C GLY A 188 -18.58 -2.56 2.00
N LEU A 189 -17.31 -2.46 2.41
CA LEU A 189 -16.62 -3.48 3.19
C LEU A 189 -16.86 -3.19 4.68
N LEU A 190 -18.02 -3.63 5.18
CA LEU A 190 -18.44 -3.35 6.55
C LEU A 190 -17.88 -4.34 7.58
N GLU A 191 -17.38 -5.48 7.11
CA GLU A 191 -16.68 -6.46 7.93
C GLU A 191 -15.18 -6.35 7.68
N MET A 192 -14.40 -6.59 8.73
CA MET A 192 -12.96 -6.74 8.67
C MET A 192 -12.49 -7.88 9.56
N LYS A 193 -11.31 -8.39 9.26
CA LYS A 193 -10.58 -9.37 10.06
C LYS A 193 -9.38 -8.72 10.71
N THR A 194 -9.22 -9.01 11.99
CA THR A 194 -8.01 -8.71 12.75
C THR A 194 -7.31 -10.02 13.03
N VAL A 195 -6.11 -10.18 12.46
CA VAL A 195 -5.24 -11.33 12.74
C VAL A 195 -4.34 -10.98 13.90
N PHE A 196 -4.35 -11.77 14.96
CA PHE A 196 -3.43 -11.61 16.08
C PHE A 196 -2.08 -12.20 15.71
N ALA A 197 -1.08 -11.35 15.50
CA ALA A 197 0.26 -11.81 15.14
C ALA A 197 0.85 -12.63 16.28
N GLU A 198 1.22 -13.87 15.98
CA GLU A 198 1.93 -14.72 16.93
C GLU A 198 3.35 -14.18 17.18
N PRO A 199 3.90 -14.35 18.40
CA PRO A 199 5.33 -14.17 18.65
C PRO A 199 6.17 -15.14 17.79
N GLU A 200 5.70 -16.38 17.62
CA GLU A 200 6.28 -17.43 16.77
C GLU A 200 5.21 -18.06 15.86
N GLY A 201 5.57 -18.50 14.64
CA GLY A 201 4.59 -18.98 13.63
C GLY A 201 4.75 -18.30 12.26
N TRP A 202 5.59 -17.28 12.23
CA TRP A 202 6.22 -16.80 11.03
C TRP A 202 7.24 -17.84 10.58
N ALA A 203 7.02 -18.41 9.40
CA ALA A 203 7.95 -19.37 8.85
C ALA A 203 9.26 -18.65 8.50
N VAL A 204 10.33 -19.04 9.18
CA VAL A 204 11.67 -18.80 8.68
C VAL A 204 11.81 -19.64 7.41
N ILE A 205 12.16 -19.01 6.30
CA ILE A 205 12.44 -19.75 5.06
C ILE A 205 13.63 -20.65 5.33
N SER A 206 13.42 -21.95 5.22
CA SER A 206 14.46 -22.96 5.49
C SER A 206 15.73 -22.65 4.69
N GLY A 207 16.88 -22.63 5.36
CA GLY A 207 18.19 -22.35 4.75
C GLY A 207 18.59 -20.87 4.71
N MET A 208 17.67 -19.92 4.93
CA MET A 208 17.99 -18.48 4.88
C MET A 208 18.82 -17.98 6.09
N PRO A 209 18.53 -18.39 7.34
CA PRO A 209 19.41 -18.08 8.48
C PRO A 209 20.84 -18.56 8.25
N GLU A 210 20.99 -19.80 7.81
CA GLU A 210 22.29 -20.43 7.56
C GLU A 210 23.04 -19.71 6.45
N LEU A 211 22.35 -19.36 5.36
CA LEU A 211 22.90 -18.56 4.27
C LEU A 211 23.42 -17.21 4.77
N TYR A 212 22.62 -16.48 5.57
CA TYR A 212 23.00 -15.15 6.04
C TYR A 212 24.14 -15.21 7.06
N SER A 213 24.15 -16.21 7.94
CA SER A 213 25.27 -16.47 8.85
C SER A 213 26.54 -16.76 8.06
N ASN A 214 26.48 -17.67 7.08
CA ASN A 214 27.64 -18.01 6.24
C ASN A 214 28.17 -16.80 5.46
N ILE A 215 27.28 -15.92 4.97
CA ILE A 215 27.69 -14.67 4.30
C ILE A 215 28.39 -13.72 5.28
N GLN A 216 27.86 -13.57 6.50
CA GLN A 216 28.49 -12.75 7.54
C GLN A 216 29.91 -13.27 7.86
N ASP A 217 30.05 -14.57 8.04
CA ASP A 217 31.32 -15.22 8.37
C ASP A 217 32.33 -15.10 7.22
N LEU A 218 31.89 -15.30 5.98
CA LEU A 218 32.74 -15.20 4.79
C LEU A 218 33.26 -13.78 4.55
N LEU A 219 32.43 -12.76 4.81
CA LEU A 219 32.80 -11.37 4.55
C LEU A 219 33.60 -10.78 5.71
N SER A 220 33.03 -10.80 6.91
CA SER A 220 33.60 -10.34 8.18
C SER A 220 32.45 -10.22 9.21
N PRO A 221 32.67 -10.57 10.50
CA PRO A 221 31.71 -10.30 11.57
C PRO A 221 31.30 -8.82 11.71
N LEU A 222 32.08 -7.89 11.15
CA LEU A 222 31.81 -6.44 11.17
C LEU A 222 31.09 -5.95 9.91
N ALA A 223 30.78 -6.83 8.95
CA ALA A 223 30.04 -6.44 7.75
C ALA A 223 28.61 -6.02 8.14
N PRO A 224 28.17 -4.80 7.80
CA PRO A 224 26.86 -4.31 8.24
C PRO A 224 25.72 -4.98 7.48
N PHE A 225 24.74 -5.51 8.20
CA PHE A 225 23.46 -5.93 7.63
C PHE A 225 22.43 -4.78 7.66
N PHE A 226 21.70 -4.64 6.56
CA PHE A 226 20.54 -3.76 6.45
C PHE A 226 19.34 -4.58 5.99
N TYR A 227 18.25 -4.55 6.76
CA TYR A 227 16.98 -5.20 6.45
C TYR A 227 16.00 -4.14 5.97
N LEU A 228 15.79 -4.04 4.67
CA LEU A 228 14.89 -3.06 4.05
C LEU A 228 13.54 -3.71 3.76
N SER A 229 12.47 -3.25 4.42
CA SER A 229 11.12 -3.75 4.22
C SER A 229 10.13 -2.63 3.90
N ALA A 230 9.17 -2.95 3.02
CA ALA A 230 8.01 -2.10 2.77
C ALA A 230 6.97 -2.18 3.91
N SER A 231 7.20 -3.05 4.89
CA SER A 231 6.40 -3.18 6.10
C SER A 231 6.29 -1.82 6.83
N PRO A 232 5.10 -1.50 7.34
CA PRO A 232 4.89 -0.37 8.23
C PRO A 232 5.78 -0.36 9.49
N TYR A 233 6.18 0.84 9.94
CA TYR A 233 7.06 1.01 11.10
C TYR A 233 6.48 0.51 12.43
N ASN A 234 5.15 0.44 12.60
CA ASN A 234 4.52 -0.14 13.80
C ASN A 234 4.88 -1.61 14.01
N LEU A 235 5.27 -2.34 12.95
CA LEU A 235 5.76 -3.72 13.06
C LEU A 235 7.20 -3.81 13.59
N TYR A 236 7.85 -2.68 13.87
CA TYR A 236 9.25 -2.65 14.27
C TYR A 236 9.58 -3.47 15.53
N PRO A 237 8.85 -3.38 16.67
CA PRO A 237 9.16 -4.20 17.84
C PRO A 237 9.12 -5.70 17.53
N PHE A 238 8.15 -6.12 16.73
CA PHE A 238 7.97 -7.49 16.28
C PHE A 238 9.12 -7.93 15.34
N LEU A 239 9.37 -7.19 14.26
CA LEU A 239 10.41 -7.51 13.28
C LEU A 239 11.82 -7.51 13.89
N ARG A 240 12.05 -6.65 14.89
CA ARG A 240 13.28 -6.64 15.67
C ARG A 240 13.48 -7.95 16.42
N GLY A 241 12.47 -8.39 17.18
CA GLY A 241 12.52 -9.67 17.90
C GLY A 241 12.71 -10.87 16.97
N PHE A 242 11.98 -10.90 15.85
CA PHE A 242 12.12 -11.94 14.83
C PHE A 242 13.53 -11.98 14.22
N ARG A 243 14.11 -10.82 13.86
CA ARG A 243 15.50 -10.73 13.40
C ARG A 243 16.46 -11.24 14.46
N ASP A 244 16.33 -10.78 15.71
CA ASP A 244 17.26 -11.14 16.79
C ASP A 244 17.25 -12.64 17.10
N ALA A 245 16.13 -13.32 16.87
CA ALA A 245 16.00 -14.76 17.06
C ALA A 245 16.65 -15.59 15.93
N TYR A 246 16.67 -15.10 14.68
CA TYR A 246 16.95 -15.95 13.52
C TYR A 246 17.98 -15.42 12.52
N TYR A 247 18.37 -14.15 12.57
CA TYR A 247 19.21 -13.53 11.53
C TYR A 247 20.34 -12.67 12.13
N PRO A 248 21.44 -12.42 11.39
CA PRO A 248 22.52 -11.56 11.85
C PRO A 248 22.03 -10.17 12.26
N HIS A 249 22.63 -9.60 13.31
CA HIS A 249 22.25 -8.27 13.77
C HIS A 249 22.45 -7.23 12.67
N GLY A 250 21.44 -6.38 12.44
CA GLY A 250 21.48 -5.37 11.38
C GLY A 250 20.37 -4.35 11.49
N GLN A 251 20.53 -3.23 10.80
CA GLN A 251 19.59 -2.11 10.85
C GLN A 251 18.31 -2.45 10.08
N LEU A 252 17.15 -2.39 10.75
CA LEU A 252 15.83 -2.47 10.12
C LEU A 252 15.44 -1.10 9.57
N ILE A 253 15.10 -1.06 8.29
CA ILE A 253 14.62 0.13 7.58
C ILE A 253 13.20 -0.20 7.10
N LEU A 254 12.22 0.40 7.77
CA LEU A 254 10.80 0.16 7.52
C LEU A 254 10.14 1.38 6.87
N ARG A 255 8.95 1.17 6.31
CA ARG A 255 8.19 2.24 5.66
C ARG A 255 7.57 3.14 6.72
N ASP A 256 7.58 4.44 6.45
CA ASP A 256 7.02 5.45 7.35
C ASP A 256 5.50 5.25 7.44
N ALA A 257 4.94 5.33 8.65
CA ALA A 257 3.54 5.00 8.93
C ALA A 257 2.54 6.09 8.49
N SER A 258 2.99 7.12 7.76
CA SER A 258 2.12 8.24 7.39
C SER A 258 1.21 7.87 6.20
N TRP A 259 0.03 7.35 6.53
CA TRP A 259 -1.00 6.81 5.63
C TRP A 259 -2.11 7.80 5.25
N MET A 260 -1.85 9.10 5.41
CA MET A 260 -2.89 10.14 5.29
C MET A 260 -3.34 10.45 3.85
N THR A 261 -3.14 9.54 2.88
CA THR A 261 -3.67 9.67 1.50
C THR A 261 -4.15 8.33 0.95
N ILE A 262 -5.25 8.34 0.17
CA ILE A 262 -5.74 7.13 -0.55
C ILE A 262 -4.68 6.62 -1.53
N SER A 263 -3.92 7.53 -2.14
CA SER A 263 -2.74 7.18 -2.93
C SER A 263 -1.68 6.45 -2.10
N GLY A 264 -1.43 6.87 -0.85
CA GLY A 264 -0.57 6.18 0.11
C GLY A 264 -1.04 4.75 0.43
N LEU A 265 -2.35 4.56 0.66
CA LEU A 265 -2.96 3.24 0.91
C LEU A 265 -2.88 2.32 -0.32
N LEU A 266 -3.21 2.82 -1.51
CA LEU A 266 -3.11 2.06 -2.76
C LEU A 266 -1.66 1.78 -3.16
N SER A 267 -0.73 2.69 -2.83
CA SER A 267 0.70 2.51 -3.04
C SER A 267 1.34 1.46 -2.12
N ASN A 268 0.67 1.12 -1.02
CA ASN A 268 1.07 0.04 -0.11
C ASN A 268 0.53 -1.31 -0.60
N LEU A 269 -0.62 -1.33 -1.29
CA LEU A 269 -1.26 -2.56 -1.73
C LEU A 269 -0.67 -3.09 -3.04
N THR A 270 -0.20 -2.24 -3.97
CA THR A 270 0.44 -2.70 -5.22
C THR A 270 1.36 -1.68 -5.93
N LEU A 271 1.29 -0.37 -5.66
CA LEU A 271 1.89 0.67 -6.52
C LEU A 271 2.88 1.61 -5.79
N GLY A 272 4.13 1.18 -5.58
CA GLY A 272 5.17 2.08 -5.08
C GLY A 272 6.25 1.46 -4.17
N THR A 273 6.18 0.16 -3.91
CA THR A 273 7.22 -0.57 -3.18
C THR A 273 8.59 -0.39 -3.82
N GLU A 274 8.68 -0.51 -5.15
CA GLU A 274 9.92 -0.34 -5.91
C GLU A 274 10.55 1.04 -5.68
N LYS A 275 9.78 2.12 -5.86
CA LYS A 275 10.28 3.50 -5.67
C LYS A 275 10.76 3.75 -4.25
N TYR A 276 9.99 3.30 -3.25
CA TYR A 276 10.40 3.39 -1.85
C TYR A 276 11.72 2.64 -1.61
N LYS A 277 11.85 1.40 -2.12
CA LYS A 277 13.06 0.59 -1.96
C LYS A 277 14.25 1.25 -2.64
N ILE A 278 14.10 1.75 -3.87
CA ILE A 278 15.14 2.51 -4.60
C ILE A 278 15.62 3.71 -3.77
N ASP A 279 14.70 4.54 -3.27
CA ASP A 279 15.05 5.74 -2.51
C ASP A 279 15.78 5.39 -1.20
N ARG A 280 15.39 4.31 -0.53
CA ARG A 280 16.06 3.83 0.68
C ARG A 280 17.43 3.21 0.39
N ILE A 281 17.59 2.41 -0.66
CA ILE A 281 18.89 1.85 -1.04
C ILE A 281 19.86 2.98 -1.43
N LYS A 282 19.40 3.99 -2.18
CA LYS A 282 20.21 5.19 -2.49
C LYS A 282 20.68 5.89 -1.22
N LYS A 283 19.81 6.03 -0.21
CA LYS A 283 20.16 6.59 1.09
C LYS A 283 21.22 5.75 1.81
N ILE A 284 21.06 4.43 1.88
CA ILE A 284 22.05 3.53 2.49
C ILE A 284 23.40 3.65 1.78
N ARG A 285 23.40 3.70 0.45
CA ARG A 285 24.61 3.89 -0.36
C ARG A 285 25.28 5.23 -0.10
N SER A 286 24.51 6.29 0.13
CA SER A 286 25.06 7.60 0.49
C SER A 286 25.83 7.58 1.81
N TRP A 287 25.43 6.71 2.75
CA TRP A 287 26.14 6.50 4.01
C TRP A 287 27.43 5.68 3.85
N LEU A 288 27.49 4.80 2.85
CA LEU A 288 28.60 3.86 2.63
C LEU A 288 29.11 3.92 1.18
N PRO A 289 29.58 5.08 0.68
CA PRO A 289 29.79 5.32 -0.75
C PRO A 289 30.90 4.48 -1.39
N ARG A 290 31.85 3.97 -0.60
CA ARG A 290 32.99 3.16 -1.06
C ARG A 290 32.81 1.65 -0.83
N ARG A 291 31.70 1.22 -0.21
CA ARG A 291 31.47 -0.19 0.10
C ARG A 291 30.73 -0.86 -1.05
N LYS A 292 31.11 -2.11 -1.36
CA LYS A 292 30.32 -2.99 -2.21
C LYS A 292 29.16 -3.55 -1.39
N MET A 293 27.99 -3.68 -2.01
CA MET A 293 26.77 -4.18 -1.37
C MET A 293 26.36 -5.50 -2.03
N ILE A 294 25.94 -6.45 -1.21
CA ILE A 294 25.20 -7.64 -1.64
C ILE A 294 23.73 -7.36 -1.31
N CYS A 295 22.85 -7.51 -2.30
CA CYS A 295 21.43 -7.29 -2.14
C CYS A 295 20.69 -8.62 -2.36
N ILE A 296 19.85 -9.00 -1.40
CA ILE A 296 19.10 -10.25 -1.40
C ILE A 296 17.64 -9.91 -1.10
N GLY A 297 16.73 -10.34 -1.97
CA GLY A 297 15.30 -10.10 -1.87
C GLY A 297 14.52 -10.97 -2.85
N ASP A 298 13.20 -10.96 -2.73
CA ASP A 298 12.30 -11.82 -3.49
C ASP A 298 11.73 -11.12 -4.73
N SER A 299 11.24 -11.91 -5.69
CA SER A 299 10.72 -11.38 -6.96
C SER A 299 9.32 -10.77 -6.85
N THR A 300 8.60 -10.94 -5.73
CA THR A 300 7.18 -10.54 -5.64
C THR A 300 6.99 -9.04 -5.36
N GLN A 301 8.03 -8.35 -4.87
CA GLN A 301 7.98 -6.93 -4.49
C GLN A 301 8.95 -6.04 -5.31
N SER A 302 9.39 -6.54 -6.47
CA SER A 302 10.28 -5.85 -7.41
C SER A 302 11.67 -5.54 -6.83
N ASP A 303 12.20 -6.43 -5.99
CA ASP A 303 13.48 -6.24 -5.30
C ASP A 303 14.67 -6.29 -6.26
N PRO A 304 14.77 -7.27 -7.18
CA PRO A 304 15.83 -7.29 -8.19
C PRO A 304 15.89 -6.00 -9.02
N GLU A 305 14.75 -5.44 -9.40
CA GLU A 305 14.62 -4.19 -10.14
C GLU A 305 15.11 -3.01 -9.30
N ALA A 306 14.70 -2.93 -8.03
CA ALA A 306 15.17 -1.90 -7.11
C ALA A 306 16.69 -1.97 -6.90
N TYR A 307 17.29 -3.17 -6.85
CA TYR A 307 18.73 -3.38 -6.72
C TYR A 307 19.50 -2.92 -7.94
N ASP A 308 19.07 -3.32 -9.14
CA ASP A 308 19.74 -2.94 -10.39
C ASP A 308 19.75 -1.40 -10.55
N ILE A 309 18.61 -0.78 -10.26
CA ILE A 309 18.43 0.67 -10.33
C ILE A 309 19.29 1.43 -9.31
N ALA A 310 19.46 0.88 -8.10
CA ALA A 310 20.21 1.54 -7.04
C ALA A 310 21.73 1.27 -7.10
N ALA A 311 22.14 0.10 -7.60
CA ALA A 311 23.54 -0.33 -7.62
C ALA A 311 24.33 0.29 -8.77
N VAL A 312 23.77 0.37 -9.98
CA VAL A 312 24.55 0.67 -11.19
C VAL A 312 23.76 1.61 -12.08
N GLY A 313 24.27 2.82 -12.33
CA GLY A 313 23.72 3.67 -13.38
C GLY A 313 23.70 2.91 -14.71
N ILE A 314 22.51 2.50 -15.14
CA ILE A 314 22.24 1.43 -16.10
C ILE A 314 22.67 1.82 -17.53
N LYS A 315 23.94 1.63 -17.89
CA LYS A 315 24.32 1.52 -19.31
C LYS A 315 25.22 0.33 -19.59
N GLU A 316 26.35 0.20 -18.90
CA GLU A 316 27.41 -0.74 -19.30
C GLU A 316 27.12 -2.23 -19.05
N LYS A 317 26.24 -2.59 -18.11
CA LYS A 317 26.04 -4.00 -17.71
C LYS A 317 24.90 -4.74 -18.40
N ASN A 318 24.06 -4.01 -19.13
CA ASN A 318 22.86 -4.54 -19.78
C ASN A 318 22.99 -4.61 -21.31
N GLU A 319 24.21 -4.43 -21.83
CA GLU A 319 24.52 -4.68 -23.24
C GLU A 319 24.24 -6.16 -23.57
N PRO A 320 23.45 -6.44 -24.63
CA PRO A 320 23.09 -7.80 -25.03
C PRO A 320 24.30 -8.74 -25.14
N GLU A 321 25.42 -8.21 -25.61
CA GLU A 321 26.71 -8.89 -25.78
C GLU A 321 27.23 -9.54 -24.48
N ARG A 322 26.94 -8.96 -23.31
CA ARG A 322 27.36 -9.55 -22.02
C ARG A 322 26.54 -10.78 -21.66
N PHE A 323 25.25 -10.79 -21.98
CA PHE A 323 24.39 -11.94 -21.74
C PHE A 323 24.75 -13.07 -22.68
N GLU A 324 24.95 -12.78 -23.97
CA GLU A 324 25.42 -13.77 -24.93
C GLU A 324 26.76 -14.41 -24.51
N LYS A 325 27.70 -13.60 -24.00
CA LYS A 325 28.98 -14.09 -23.47
C LYS A 325 28.86 -14.90 -22.18
N ALA A 326 27.85 -14.63 -21.36
CA ALA A 326 27.62 -15.36 -20.09
C ALA A 326 26.96 -16.73 -20.29
N PHE A 327 26.28 -16.92 -21.41
CA PHE A 327 25.63 -18.18 -21.78
C PHE A 327 26.39 -18.96 -22.87
N GLU A 328 27.59 -18.49 -23.23
CA GLU A 328 28.48 -19.17 -24.16
C GLU A 328 28.99 -20.47 -23.51
N GLY A 329 28.68 -21.63 -24.11
CA GLY A 329 29.04 -22.95 -23.59
C GLY A 329 28.00 -23.60 -22.67
N VAL A 330 26.88 -22.94 -22.38
CA VAL A 330 25.75 -23.57 -21.69
C VAL A 330 24.89 -24.33 -22.72
N PRO A 331 24.65 -25.65 -22.56
CA PRO A 331 23.80 -26.40 -23.48
C PRO A 331 22.39 -25.81 -23.50
N ARG A 332 21.85 -25.60 -24.71
CA ARG A 332 20.50 -25.05 -24.91
C ARG A 332 19.40 -26.09 -24.72
#